data_AF-A0A8H5KV77-F1
#
_entry.id   AF-A0A8H5KV77-F1
#
_cell.length_a   1.000
_cell.length_b   1.000
_cell.length_c   1.000
_cell.angle_alpha   90.00
_cell.angle_beta   90.00
_cell.angle_gamma   90.00
#
_symmetry.space_group_name_H-M   'P 1'
#
loop_
_entity.id
_entity.type
_entity.pdbx_description
1 polymer ?
#
loop_
_entity_poly.entity_id
_entity_poly.type
_entity_poly.pdbx_seq_one_letter_code
_entity_poly.pdbx_strand_id
1 'polypeptide(L)'
;MNFEKLGTDLRETLSLTRNRQAIRRSLQSQSPPLTLLDSNIRDYKTDGLDCLIVLVRHIYSEVLDVYYSGEENKTAEEKNPILALAWLDIDPEDKKAWADCKRHVLEVLNPAEGGTIQTCFASLVNSPLMNETFWSQDIHILFRACLEKSLEANSRWRHADLGPNPRAAMVELSTIVADRNAKPDWTFRQFVRSPFKILKKHDKQQLNMCAAPAIIRVHLKTNKDVEPFPFSTLKNFQIDIAGVNGSEPIVKDMLCGYTLIASVSLKEQRIRTYRPLGEEIVRGTGYLGRRWSLENREDGEFMLFYRRSDDAVADSYTPETVTIPKEMPTLAIVNNALQEDIDRRRAQRAAEREEDERAQMEH
;
A
#
# COMPACT_ATOMS: atom_id res chain seq x y z
N MET A 1 -27.61 3.04 2.75
CA MET A 1 -27.23 3.90 1.61
C MET A 1 -27.61 3.17 0.32
N ASN A 2 -28.32 3.78 -0.63
CA ASN A 2 -28.64 3.11 -1.89
C ASN A 2 -27.56 3.45 -2.95
N PHE A 3 -26.60 2.55 -3.12
CA PHE A 3 -25.52 2.66 -4.12
C PHE A 3 -25.97 2.33 -5.54
N GLU A 4 -27.14 1.72 -5.73
CA GLU A 4 -27.66 1.28 -7.04
C GLU A 4 -27.85 2.46 -8.01
N LYS A 5 -27.99 3.68 -7.48
CA LYS A 5 -28.11 4.91 -8.28
C LYS A 5 -26.77 5.46 -8.77
N LEU A 6 -25.65 5.01 -8.20
CA LEU A 6 -24.34 5.62 -8.42
C LEU A 6 -23.47 4.86 -9.42
N GLY A 7 -23.73 3.57 -9.56
CA GLY A 7 -22.93 2.68 -10.38
C GLY A 7 -23.34 1.24 -10.16
N THR A 8 -22.77 0.35 -10.97
CA THR A 8 -22.98 -1.09 -10.81
C THR A 8 -21.80 -1.70 -10.08
N ASP A 9 -22.03 -2.63 -9.16
CA ASP A 9 -20.92 -3.37 -8.56
C ASP A 9 -20.20 -4.20 -9.64
N LEU A 10 -18.88 -4.02 -9.76
CA LEU A 10 -18.07 -4.75 -10.75
C LEU A 10 -18.16 -6.28 -10.57
N ARG A 11 -18.46 -6.77 -9.37
CA ARG A 11 -18.57 -8.19 -9.06
C ARG A 11 -19.89 -8.80 -9.56
N GLU A 12 -20.94 -7.99 -9.65
CA GLU A 12 -22.24 -8.42 -10.19
C GLU A 12 -22.22 -8.56 -11.72
N THR A 13 -21.39 -7.73 -12.39
CA THR A 13 -21.32 -7.67 -13.85
C THR A 13 -20.22 -8.56 -14.43
N LEU A 14 -19.11 -8.75 -13.71
CA LEU A 14 -17.95 -9.47 -14.21
C LEU A 14 -17.61 -10.66 -13.31
N SER A 15 -17.71 -11.88 -13.83
CA SER A 15 -17.23 -13.10 -13.16
C SER A 15 -15.71 -13.12 -13.03
N LEU A 16 -15.18 -13.37 -11.81
CA LEU A 16 -13.75 -13.45 -11.54
C LEU A 16 -13.02 -14.47 -12.44
N THR A 17 -13.59 -15.66 -12.59
CA THR A 17 -12.95 -16.76 -13.33
C THR A 17 -12.72 -16.43 -14.81
N ARG A 18 -13.62 -15.63 -15.41
CA ARG A 18 -13.57 -15.29 -16.84
C ARG A 18 -12.97 -13.92 -17.11
N ASN A 19 -13.14 -12.98 -16.18
CA ASN A 19 -12.89 -11.56 -16.40
C ASN A 19 -11.87 -10.95 -15.42
N ARG A 20 -11.03 -11.76 -14.77
CA ARG A 20 -10.03 -11.30 -13.79
C ARG A 20 -9.22 -10.08 -14.24
N GLN A 21 -8.71 -10.10 -15.48
CA GLN A 21 -7.94 -8.98 -16.03
C GLN A 21 -8.81 -7.74 -16.28
N ALA A 22 -10.06 -7.93 -16.71
CA ALA A 22 -10.98 -6.82 -16.92
C ALA A 22 -11.33 -6.15 -15.59
N ILE A 23 -11.64 -6.93 -14.53
CA ILE A 23 -11.91 -6.40 -13.19
C ILE A 23 -10.71 -5.61 -12.67
N ARG A 24 -9.49 -6.17 -12.76
CA ARG A 24 -8.27 -5.45 -12.37
C ARG A 24 -8.12 -4.14 -13.12
N ARG A 25 -8.32 -4.15 -14.45
CA ARG A 25 -8.24 -2.94 -15.27
C ARG A 25 -9.30 -1.92 -14.82
N SER A 26 -10.56 -2.30 -14.63
CA SER A 26 -11.62 -1.40 -14.17
C SER A 26 -11.32 -0.80 -12.80
N LEU A 27 -10.82 -1.59 -11.86
CA LEU A 27 -10.40 -1.10 -10.54
C LEU A 27 -9.25 -0.07 -10.67
N GLN A 28 -8.26 -0.34 -11.52
CA GLN A 28 -7.07 0.51 -11.69
C GLN A 28 -7.31 1.74 -12.58
N SER A 29 -8.22 1.68 -13.55
CA SER A 29 -8.38 2.74 -14.56
C SER A 29 -9.45 3.77 -14.22
N GLN A 30 -10.39 3.41 -13.35
CA GLN A 30 -11.48 4.31 -12.97
C GLN A 30 -11.04 5.17 -11.79
N SER A 31 -10.96 6.47 -12.04
CA SER A 31 -10.80 7.46 -10.97
C SER A 31 -12.19 7.95 -10.55
N PRO A 32 -12.39 8.26 -9.25
CA PRO A 32 -13.54 9.04 -8.81
C PRO A 32 -13.75 10.26 -9.71
N PRO A 33 -14.99 10.54 -10.15
CA PRO A 33 -15.29 11.75 -10.89
C PRO A 33 -14.83 12.98 -10.10
N LEU A 34 -14.09 13.86 -10.77
CA LEU A 34 -13.71 15.12 -10.17
C LEU A 34 -14.95 15.96 -9.90
N THR A 35 -15.23 16.13 -8.62
CA THR A 35 -16.24 17.07 -8.16
C THR A 35 -15.54 18.37 -7.80
N LEU A 36 -15.30 19.21 -8.81
CA LEU A 36 -15.36 20.65 -8.55
C LEU A 36 -16.84 20.92 -8.27
N LEU A 37 -17.23 20.79 -7.00
CA LEU A 37 -18.57 21.15 -6.59
C LEU A 37 -18.77 22.63 -6.94
N ASP A 38 -19.82 22.92 -7.69
CA ASP A 38 -20.18 24.29 -8.04
C ASP A 38 -20.23 25.11 -6.75
N SER A 39 -19.62 26.30 -6.82
CA SER A 39 -19.20 27.22 -5.75
C SER A 39 -20.29 27.75 -4.80
N ASN A 40 -21.47 27.13 -4.79
CA ASN A 40 -22.64 27.52 -4.00
C ASN A 40 -23.01 26.56 -2.87
N ILE A 41 -22.30 25.44 -2.71
CA ILE A 41 -22.49 24.53 -1.58
C ILE A 41 -21.30 24.72 -0.63
N ARG A 42 -21.49 24.53 0.68
CA ARG A 42 -20.37 24.57 1.65
C ARG A 42 -19.42 23.40 1.30
N ASP A 43 -18.45 23.66 0.44
CA ASP A 43 -17.69 22.63 -0.26
C ASP A 43 -16.65 21.97 0.64
N TYR A 44 -16.91 20.73 1.04
CA TYR A 44 -15.88 19.88 1.64
C TYR A 44 -14.84 19.55 0.57
N LYS A 45 -13.57 19.84 0.85
CA LYS A 45 -12.47 19.24 0.08
C LYS A 45 -12.52 17.74 0.29
N THR A 46 -12.77 16.97 -0.76
CA THR A 46 -12.91 15.50 -0.69
C THR A 46 -11.69 14.76 -1.25
N ASP A 47 -10.61 15.49 -1.58
CA ASP A 47 -9.39 14.95 -2.19
C ASP A 47 -8.79 13.77 -1.41
N GLY A 48 -8.85 13.82 -0.07
CA GLY A 48 -8.37 12.74 0.77
C GLY A 48 -9.21 11.46 0.67
N LEU A 49 -10.53 11.59 0.50
CA LEU A 49 -11.42 10.45 0.26
C LEU A 49 -11.23 9.90 -1.15
N ASP A 50 -11.08 10.76 -2.15
CA ASP A 50 -10.79 10.33 -3.52
C ASP A 50 -9.47 9.54 -3.58
N CYS A 51 -8.42 10.02 -2.91
CA CYS A 51 -7.16 9.27 -2.75
C CYS A 51 -7.35 7.91 -2.07
N LEU A 52 -8.18 7.85 -1.03
CA LEU A 52 -8.43 6.62 -0.30
C LEU A 52 -9.20 5.61 -1.16
N ILE A 53 -10.20 6.04 -1.92
CA ILE A 53 -10.95 5.17 -2.84
C ILE A 53 -10.01 4.62 -3.91
N VAL A 54 -9.20 5.48 -4.54
CA VAL A 54 -8.19 5.04 -5.53
C VAL A 54 -7.23 4.02 -4.94
N LEU A 55 -6.75 4.26 -3.71
CA LEU A 55 -5.87 3.33 -3.00
C LEU A 55 -6.54 1.97 -2.77
N VAL A 56 -7.76 1.95 -2.22
CA VAL A 56 -8.48 0.72 -1.91
C VAL A 56 -8.76 -0.07 -3.20
N ARG A 57 -9.18 0.60 -4.27
CA ARG A 57 -9.33 -0.01 -5.60
C ARG A 57 -8.04 -0.64 -6.10
N HIS A 58 -6.93 0.08 -5.95
CA HIS A 58 -5.63 -0.42 -6.37
C HIS A 58 -5.23 -1.65 -5.56
N ILE A 59 -5.41 -1.64 -4.23
CA ILE A 59 -5.18 -2.81 -3.38
C ILE A 59 -6.08 -3.98 -3.79
N TYR A 60 -7.39 -3.77 -3.99
CA TYR A 60 -8.30 -4.79 -4.49
C TYR A 60 -7.85 -5.39 -5.82
N SER A 61 -7.29 -4.58 -6.73
CA SER A 61 -6.77 -5.10 -8.00
C SER A 61 -5.56 -6.04 -7.81
N GLU A 62 -4.68 -5.71 -6.86
CA GLU A 62 -3.44 -6.46 -6.61
C GLU A 62 -3.73 -7.80 -5.89
N VAL A 63 -4.68 -7.82 -4.96
CA VAL A 63 -5.06 -8.99 -4.15
C VAL A 63 -6.51 -9.44 -4.39
N LEU A 64 -6.94 -9.35 -5.65
CA LEU A 64 -8.32 -9.59 -6.09
C LEU A 64 -8.93 -10.90 -5.60
N ASP A 65 -8.16 -11.99 -5.59
CA ASP A 65 -8.66 -13.31 -5.17
C ASP A 65 -9.12 -13.33 -3.70
N VAL A 66 -8.58 -12.44 -2.87
CA VAL A 66 -8.94 -12.35 -1.45
C VAL A 66 -10.23 -11.57 -1.25
N TYR A 67 -10.43 -10.50 -2.02
CA TYR A 67 -11.55 -9.58 -1.79
C TYR A 67 -12.79 -9.84 -2.63
N TYR A 68 -12.65 -10.58 -3.73
CA TYR A 68 -13.73 -10.68 -4.72
C TYR A 68 -15.00 -11.38 -4.18
N SER A 69 -14.90 -12.38 -3.31
CA SER A 69 -16.07 -13.15 -2.88
C SER A 69 -16.00 -13.74 -1.47
N GLY A 70 -15.70 -12.90 -0.47
CA GLY A 70 -15.72 -13.29 0.95
C GLY A 70 -16.92 -12.69 1.69
N GLU A 71 -17.68 -13.50 2.43
CA GLU A 71 -18.75 -13.02 3.32
C GLU A 71 -18.21 -12.05 4.39
N GLU A 72 -16.98 -12.25 4.84
CA GLU A 72 -16.26 -11.33 5.72
C GLU A 72 -16.05 -9.95 5.06
N ASN A 73 -15.76 -9.92 3.76
CA ASN A 73 -15.57 -8.66 3.01
C ASN A 73 -16.89 -7.91 2.87
N LYS A 74 -17.99 -8.61 2.57
CA LYS A 74 -19.33 -7.99 2.54
C LYS A 74 -19.70 -7.39 3.90
N THR A 75 -19.45 -8.11 4.99
CA THR A 75 -19.69 -7.59 6.34
C THR A 75 -18.85 -6.35 6.63
N ALA A 76 -17.59 -6.31 6.16
CA ALA A 76 -16.74 -5.13 6.28
C ALA A 76 -17.26 -3.95 5.43
N GLU A 77 -17.76 -4.21 4.23
CA GLU A 77 -18.33 -3.22 3.31
C GLU A 77 -19.67 -2.63 3.82
N GLU A 78 -20.53 -3.46 4.42
CA GLU A 78 -21.77 -2.99 5.08
C GLU A 78 -21.47 -2.02 6.23
N LYS A 79 -20.39 -2.28 6.98
CA LYS A 79 -19.94 -1.41 8.07
C LYS A 79 -19.20 -0.18 7.56
N ASN A 80 -18.41 -0.32 6.48
CA ASN A 80 -17.55 0.72 5.95
C ASN A 80 -17.89 1.05 4.49
N PRO A 81 -18.67 2.12 4.24
CA PRO A 81 -19.14 2.47 2.91
C PRO A 81 -18.01 2.85 1.94
N ILE A 82 -16.81 3.21 2.42
CA ILE A 82 -15.64 3.45 1.56
C ILE A 82 -15.28 2.17 0.79
N LEU A 83 -15.35 1.01 1.47
CA LEU A 83 -14.98 -0.28 0.88
C LEU A 83 -15.97 -0.69 -0.21
N ALA A 84 -17.27 -0.51 0.04
CA ALA A 84 -18.31 -0.74 -0.96
C ALA A 84 -18.13 0.17 -2.19
N LEU A 85 -17.83 1.45 -1.95
CA LEU A 85 -17.61 2.42 -3.03
C LEU A 85 -16.43 2.08 -3.94
N ALA A 86 -15.41 1.43 -3.40
CA ALA A 86 -14.27 1.00 -4.20
C ALA A 86 -14.65 -0.08 -5.24
N TRP A 87 -15.77 -0.81 -5.08
CA TRP A 87 -16.21 -1.81 -6.05
C TRP A 87 -17.11 -1.28 -7.17
N LEU A 88 -17.62 -0.05 -7.05
CA LEU A 88 -18.58 0.48 -8.01
C LEU A 88 -17.91 0.87 -9.33
N ASP A 89 -18.54 0.49 -10.43
CA ASP A 89 -18.33 1.06 -11.76
C ASP A 89 -19.13 2.36 -11.85
N ILE A 90 -18.45 3.48 -11.60
CA ILE A 90 -19.08 4.80 -11.48
C ILE A 90 -19.23 5.43 -12.86
N ASP A 91 -20.42 5.93 -13.17
CA ASP A 91 -20.64 6.76 -14.35
C ASP A 91 -20.01 8.15 -14.16
N PRO A 92 -18.99 8.54 -14.94
CA PRO A 92 -18.33 9.84 -14.81
C PRO A 92 -19.24 11.04 -15.09
N GLU A 93 -20.38 10.83 -15.75
CA GLU A 93 -21.33 11.90 -16.06
C GLU A 93 -22.22 12.27 -14.85
N ASP A 94 -22.41 11.38 -13.88
CA ASP A 94 -23.23 11.64 -12.69
C ASP A 94 -22.45 12.27 -11.52
N LYS A 95 -21.86 13.44 -11.80
CA LYS A 95 -21.06 14.20 -10.83
C LYS A 95 -21.85 14.60 -9.58
N LYS A 96 -23.16 14.83 -9.71
CA LYS A 96 -24.02 15.24 -8.60
C LYS A 96 -24.27 14.08 -7.64
N ALA A 97 -24.67 12.91 -8.15
CA ALA A 97 -24.84 11.73 -7.31
C ALA A 97 -23.52 11.34 -6.63
N TRP A 98 -22.40 11.45 -7.34
CA TRP A 98 -21.07 11.22 -6.75
C TRP A 98 -20.77 12.15 -5.59
N ALA A 99 -21.02 13.45 -5.74
CA ALA A 99 -20.80 14.42 -4.68
C ALA A 99 -21.68 14.19 -3.45
N ASP A 100 -22.97 13.91 -3.65
CA ASP A 100 -23.90 13.62 -2.56
C ASP A 100 -23.52 12.32 -1.84
N CYS A 101 -23.05 11.31 -2.58
CA CYS A 101 -22.51 10.07 -2.01
C CYS A 101 -21.27 10.33 -1.15
N LYS A 102 -20.28 11.08 -1.66
CA LYS A 102 -19.07 11.42 -0.89
C LYS A 102 -19.40 12.17 0.39
N ARG A 103 -20.37 13.09 0.35
CA ARG A 103 -20.82 13.82 1.54
C ARG A 103 -21.37 12.87 2.60
N HIS A 104 -22.27 11.97 2.21
CA HIS A 104 -22.85 11.01 3.15
C HIS A 104 -21.81 10.07 3.76
N VAL A 105 -20.83 9.61 2.98
CA VAL A 105 -19.72 8.79 3.50
C VAL A 105 -18.94 9.56 4.58
N LEU A 106 -18.62 10.83 4.32
CA LEU A 106 -17.89 11.67 5.28
C LEU A 106 -18.72 11.95 6.54
N GLU A 107 -20.03 12.10 6.43
CA GLU A 107 -20.95 12.23 7.55
C GLU A 107 -20.98 10.95 8.40
N VAL A 108 -21.05 9.77 7.78
CA VAL A 108 -21.00 8.46 8.47
C VAL A 108 -19.68 8.26 9.21
N LEU A 109 -18.56 8.74 8.65
CA LEU A 109 -17.24 8.66 9.26
C LEU A 109 -17.04 9.63 10.43
N ASN A 110 -17.88 10.67 10.53
CA ASN A 110 -17.78 11.71 11.55
C ASN A 110 -19.15 11.94 12.23
N PRO A 111 -19.71 10.94 12.95
CA PRO A 111 -21.07 11.01 13.47
C PRO A 111 -21.25 11.99 14.64
N ALA A 112 -20.19 12.63 15.13
CA ALA A 112 -20.27 13.51 16.29
C ALA A 112 -20.69 14.95 15.90
N GLU A 113 -21.82 15.39 16.45
CA GLU A 113 -22.34 16.75 16.39
C GLU A 113 -21.30 17.75 16.96
N GLY A 114 -20.56 18.43 16.09
CA GLY A 114 -19.67 19.54 16.46
C GLY A 114 -18.18 19.34 16.16
N GLY A 115 -17.76 18.17 15.69
CA GLY A 115 -16.39 17.93 15.23
C GLY A 115 -16.14 18.44 13.80
N THR A 116 -14.93 18.93 13.52
CA THR A 116 -14.50 19.20 12.15
C THR A 116 -14.46 17.88 11.37
N ILE A 117 -15.25 17.76 10.29
CA ILE A 117 -15.27 16.56 9.44
C ILE A 117 -13.86 16.26 8.96
N GLN A 118 -13.37 15.05 9.26
CA GLN A 118 -12.06 14.60 8.79
C GLN A 118 -12.13 14.30 7.30
N THR A 119 -11.46 15.12 6.50
CA THR A 119 -11.44 14.95 5.04
C THR A 119 -10.06 14.66 4.46
N CYS A 120 -8.99 14.79 5.26
CA CYS A 120 -7.64 14.50 4.80
C CYS A 120 -7.37 12.99 4.82
N PHE A 121 -6.63 12.51 3.82
CA PHE A 121 -6.27 11.11 3.62
C PHE A 121 -5.66 10.49 4.88
N ALA A 122 -4.73 11.18 5.54
CA ALA A 122 -4.06 10.69 6.74
C ALA A 122 -5.04 10.36 7.88
N SER A 123 -6.08 11.17 8.05
CA SER A 123 -7.12 10.92 9.06
C SER A 123 -8.06 9.80 8.62
N LEU A 124 -8.49 9.82 7.36
CA LEU A 124 -9.40 8.81 6.81
C LEU A 124 -8.80 7.40 6.81
N VAL A 125 -7.56 7.26 6.32
CA VAL A 125 -6.87 5.96 6.20
C VAL A 125 -6.56 5.34 7.56
N ASN A 126 -6.37 6.15 8.60
CA ASN A 126 -6.13 5.72 9.98
C ASN A 126 -7.37 5.85 10.87
N SER A 127 -8.54 6.10 10.29
CA SER A 127 -9.78 6.23 11.06
C SER A 127 -10.10 4.93 11.80
N PRO A 128 -10.82 4.99 12.95
CA PRO A 128 -11.28 3.80 13.64
C PRO A 128 -12.02 2.83 12.71
N LEU A 129 -12.88 3.36 11.82
CA LEU A 129 -13.63 2.53 10.88
C LEU A 129 -12.71 1.77 9.91
N MET A 130 -11.72 2.42 9.32
CA MET A 130 -10.73 1.74 8.46
C MET A 130 -9.89 0.73 9.24
N ASN A 131 -9.50 1.06 10.47
CA ASN A 131 -8.73 0.18 11.33
C ASN A 131 -9.52 -1.07 11.74
N GLU A 132 -10.82 -0.94 12.00
CA GLU A 132 -11.69 -2.04 12.45
C GLU A 132 -12.20 -2.93 11.32
N THR A 133 -12.29 -2.41 10.09
CA THR A 133 -12.88 -3.15 8.94
C THR A 133 -11.86 -3.60 7.90
N PHE A 134 -10.96 -2.71 7.50
CA PHE A 134 -10.01 -2.98 6.42
C PHE A 134 -8.67 -3.44 6.99
N TRP A 135 -8.00 -2.62 7.79
CA TRP A 135 -6.65 -2.94 8.27
C TRP A 135 -6.61 -4.04 9.34
N SER A 136 -7.75 -4.33 9.98
CA SER A 136 -7.91 -5.43 10.93
C SER A 136 -7.96 -6.79 10.27
N GLN A 137 -7.93 -6.93 8.94
CA GLN A 137 -7.91 -8.25 8.29
C GLN A 137 -6.50 -8.85 8.33
N ASP A 138 -6.40 -10.18 8.47
CA ASP A 138 -5.11 -10.88 8.67
C ASP A 138 -4.09 -10.59 7.55
N ILE A 139 -4.57 -10.38 6.33
CA ILE A 139 -3.73 -10.08 5.17
C ILE A 139 -3.01 -8.72 5.27
N HIS A 140 -3.38 -7.83 6.19
CA HIS A 140 -2.73 -6.52 6.38
C HIS A 140 -1.93 -6.39 7.66
N ILE A 141 -2.13 -7.29 8.62
CA ILE A 141 -1.44 -7.20 9.89
C ILE A 141 0.04 -7.51 9.66
N LEU A 142 0.92 -6.57 10.03
CA LEU A 142 2.36 -6.67 9.80
C LEU A 142 3.01 -7.77 10.65
N PHE A 143 2.50 -7.95 11.86
CA PHE A 143 3.07 -8.86 12.84
C PHE A 143 2.12 -10.01 13.15
N ARG A 144 2.60 -11.25 13.16
CA ARG A 144 1.78 -12.38 13.61
C ARG A 144 1.82 -12.56 15.13
N ALA A 145 2.88 -12.05 15.75
CA ALA A 145 3.07 -12.08 17.19
C ALA A 145 4.06 -10.98 17.60
N CYS A 146 3.79 -10.36 18.75
CA CYS A 146 4.77 -9.57 19.49
C CYS A 146 5.18 -10.40 20.70
N LEU A 147 6.48 -10.66 20.82
CA LEU A 147 7.06 -11.44 21.91
C LEU A 147 7.87 -10.52 22.82
N GLU A 148 7.88 -10.82 24.11
CA GLU A 148 8.75 -10.18 25.10
C GLU A 148 9.49 -11.20 25.96
N LYS A 149 10.65 -10.81 26.47
CA LYS A 149 11.49 -11.62 27.36
C LYS A 149 12.15 -10.72 28.39
N SER A 150 12.05 -11.05 29.67
CA SER A 150 12.79 -10.34 30.73
C SER A 150 14.30 -10.49 30.52
N LEU A 151 15.07 -9.48 30.95
CA LEU A 151 16.54 -9.52 30.92
C LEU A 151 17.14 -10.44 32.00
N GLU A 152 16.33 -10.95 32.92
CA GLU A 152 16.77 -11.93 33.92
C GLU A 152 17.24 -13.24 33.27
N ALA A 153 18.27 -13.85 33.87
CA ALA A 153 18.81 -15.12 33.43
C ALA A 153 17.70 -16.20 33.36
N ASN A 154 17.71 -17.00 32.29
CA ASN A 154 16.74 -18.08 32.03
C ASN A 154 15.30 -17.65 31.72
N SER A 155 15.03 -16.35 31.52
CA SER A 155 13.72 -15.89 31.06
C SER A 155 13.39 -16.45 29.67
N ARG A 156 12.13 -16.87 29.48
CA ARG A 156 11.60 -17.35 28.19
C ARG A 156 10.87 -16.24 27.45
N TRP A 157 10.79 -16.36 26.13
CA TRP A 157 9.91 -15.52 25.33
C TRP A 157 8.46 -15.85 25.64
N ARG A 158 7.64 -14.81 25.82
CA ARG A 158 6.19 -14.88 25.99
C ARG A 158 5.51 -13.89 25.07
N HIS A 159 4.22 -14.04 24.82
CA HIS A 159 3.46 -13.00 24.11
C HIS A 159 3.47 -11.70 24.93
N ALA A 160 3.71 -10.60 24.25
CA ALA A 160 3.59 -9.27 24.84
C ALA A 160 2.12 -9.00 25.18
N ASP A 161 1.88 -8.39 26.33
CA ASP A 161 0.58 -7.86 26.67
C ASP A 161 0.32 -6.60 25.83
N LEU A 162 -0.65 -6.69 24.93
CA LEU A 162 -1.08 -5.60 24.05
C LEU A 162 -2.33 -4.88 24.58
N GLY A 163 -2.71 -5.15 25.82
CA GLY A 163 -3.87 -4.56 26.47
C GLY A 163 -5.20 -5.21 26.06
N PRO A 164 -6.34 -4.54 26.35
CA PRO A 164 -7.67 -5.13 26.25
C PRO A 164 -8.15 -5.39 24.81
N ASN A 165 -7.58 -4.68 23.82
CA ASN A 165 -7.88 -4.89 22.41
C ASN A 165 -6.60 -5.19 21.63
N PRO A 166 -6.08 -6.42 21.71
CA PRO A 166 -4.82 -6.78 21.05
C PRO A 166 -4.91 -6.61 19.54
N ARG A 167 -6.08 -6.79 18.92
CA ARG A 167 -6.22 -6.65 17.47
C ARG A 167 -6.03 -5.20 17.03
N ALA A 168 -6.67 -4.24 17.69
CA ALA A 168 -6.48 -2.82 17.41
C ALA A 168 -5.02 -2.39 17.60
N ALA A 169 -4.38 -2.83 18.69
CA ALA A 169 -2.97 -2.57 18.93
C ALA A 169 -2.07 -3.13 17.80
N MET A 170 -2.38 -4.31 17.28
CA MET A 170 -1.66 -4.89 16.15
C MET A 170 -1.84 -4.08 14.86
N VAL A 171 -3.03 -3.53 14.61
CA VAL A 171 -3.29 -2.64 13.46
C VAL A 171 -2.45 -1.36 13.57
N GLU A 172 -2.40 -0.75 14.75
CA GLU A 172 -1.59 0.46 15.01
C GLU A 172 -0.09 0.20 14.79
N LEU A 173 0.39 -0.96 15.25
CA LEU A 173 1.77 -1.39 15.04
C LEU A 173 2.07 -1.75 13.56
N SER A 174 1.05 -1.97 12.73
CA SER A 174 1.20 -2.41 11.33
C SER A 174 1.53 -1.29 10.33
N THR A 175 2.13 -0.19 10.80
CA THR A 175 2.67 0.87 9.96
C THR A 175 4.13 1.10 10.31
N ILE A 176 5.01 0.94 9.34
CA ILE A 176 6.45 1.21 9.51
C ILE A 176 6.66 2.71 9.41
N VAL A 177 7.36 3.29 10.38
CA VAL A 177 7.72 4.72 10.34
C VAL A 177 9.16 4.88 9.85
N ALA A 178 9.33 5.55 8.72
CA ALA A 178 10.62 5.93 8.16
C ALA A 178 10.82 7.44 8.35
N ASP A 179 11.29 7.83 9.53
CA ASP A 179 11.50 9.24 9.89
C ASP A 179 12.96 9.67 9.64
N ARG A 180 13.19 10.32 8.50
CA ARG A 180 14.50 10.84 8.09
C ARG A 180 14.98 12.00 8.94
N ASN A 181 14.07 12.72 9.59
CA ASN A 181 14.42 13.84 10.46
C ASN A 181 15.05 13.30 11.75
N ALA A 182 14.48 12.20 12.27
CA ALA A 182 15.01 11.54 13.46
C ALA A 182 16.31 10.77 13.18
N LYS A 183 16.47 10.21 11.97
CA LYS A 183 17.61 9.36 11.59
C LYS A 183 18.06 9.64 10.14
N PRO A 184 18.77 10.76 9.89
CA PRO A 184 19.13 11.19 8.54
C PRO A 184 20.12 10.24 7.85
N ASP A 185 20.96 9.53 8.62
CA ASP A 185 21.96 8.61 8.07
C ASP A 185 21.42 7.20 7.79
N TRP A 186 20.15 6.94 8.11
CA TRP A 186 19.56 5.62 7.90
C TRP A 186 19.11 5.42 6.45
N THR A 187 19.55 4.32 5.84
CA THR A 187 19.01 3.79 4.59
C THR A 187 17.55 3.38 4.75
N PHE A 188 16.78 3.38 3.66
CA PHE A 188 15.40 2.90 3.68
C PHE A 188 15.30 1.45 4.20
N ARG A 189 16.25 0.61 3.79
CA ARG A 189 16.38 -0.79 4.26
C ARG A 189 16.51 -0.89 5.77
N GLN A 190 17.24 0.02 6.42
CA GLN A 190 17.37 0.04 7.88
C GLN A 190 16.05 0.40 8.56
N PHE A 191 15.28 1.35 8.02
CA PHE A 191 13.95 1.68 8.55
C PHE A 191 13.00 0.49 8.46
N VAL A 192 12.84 -0.12 7.27
CA VAL A 192 11.89 -1.24 7.08
C VAL A 192 12.26 -2.49 7.88
N ARG A 193 13.56 -2.73 8.14
CA ARG A 193 14.00 -3.86 8.97
C ARG A 193 13.93 -3.60 10.46
N SER A 194 13.91 -2.34 10.89
CA SER A 194 14.01 -1.99 12.31
C SER A 194 12.88 -2.57 13.18
N PRO A 195 11.61 -2.68 12.74
CA PRO A 195 10.54 -3.21 13.59
C PRO A 195 10.68 -4.71 13.91
N PHE A 196 11.47 -5.44 13.11
CA PHE A 196 11.67 -6.88 13.22
C PHE A 196 12.94 -7.27 14.00
N LYS A 197 13.73 -6.28 14.43
CA LYS A 197 14.91 -6.52 15.28
C LYS A 197 14.50 -6.76 16.72
N ILE A 198 15.36 -7.42 17.49
CA ILE A 198 15.22 -7.49 18.94
C ILE A 198 15.47 -6.09 19.51
N LEU A 199 14.43 -5.51 20.10
CA LEU A 199 14.48 -4.20 20.75
C LEU A 199 14.74 -4.39 22.24
N LYS A 200 15.81 -3.77 22.76
CA LYS A 200 16.07 -3.73 24.20
C LYS A 200 15.35 -2.54 24.82
N LYS A 201 14.43 -2.81 25.73
CA LYS A 201 13.82 -1.86 26.67
C LYS A 201 14.41 -2.11 28.07
N HIS A 202 14.27 -1.16 28.99
CA HIS A 202 14.99 -1.14 30.28
C HIS A 202 15.11 -2.49 30.99
N ASP A 203 14.00 -3.23 31.09
CA ASP A 203 13.87 -4.51 31.81
C ASP A 203 13.55 -5.70 30.90
N LYS A 204 13.31 -5.46 29.61
CA LYS A 204 12.83 -6.49 28.68
C LYS A 204 13.34 -6.34 27.25
N GLN A 205 13.45 -7.48 26.58
CA GLN A 205 13.61 -7.56 25.13
C GLN A 205 12.25 -7.73 24.49
N GLN A 206 12.04 -7.10 23.33
CA GLN A 206 10.85 -7.26 22.51
C GLN A 206 11.26 -7.71 21.11
N LEU A 207 10.50 -8.64 20.53
CA LEU A 207 10.64 -9.09 19.16
C LEU A 207 9.27 -9.08 18.49
N ASN A 208 9.15 -8.41 17.34
CA ASN A 208 7.94 -8.47 16.54
C ASN A 208 8.16 -9.42 15.36
N MET A 209 7.34 -10.45 15.27
CA MET A 209 7.45 -11.47 14.23
C MET A 209 6.61 -11.09 13.02
N CYS A 210 7.23 -11.00 11.84
CA CYS A 210 6.51 -10.70 10.59
C CYS A 210 5.42 -11.73 10.29
N ALA A 211 4.22 -11.27 9.90
CA ALA A 211 3.13 -12.12 9.41
C ALA A 211 3.17 -12.38 7.90
N ALA A 212 4.10 -11.74 7.18
CA ALA A 212 4.14 -11.71 5.73
C ALA A 212 2.83 -11.17 5.09
N PRO A 213 2.35 -9.98 5.53
CA PRO A 213 1.09 -9.42 5.02
C PRO A 213 1.13 -9.25 3.50
N ALA A 214 -0.03 -9.27 2.88
CA ALA A 214 -0.18 -8.97 1.46
C ALA A 214 0.15 -7.51 1.15
N ILE A 215 -0.15 -6.58 2.07
CA ILE A 215 0.16 -5.14 1.94
C ILE A 215 0.92 -4.63 3.18
N ILE A 216 1.98 -3.86 2.97
CA ILE A 216 2.70 -3.11 4.02
C ILE A 216 2.49 -1.61 3.82
N ARG A 217 2.26 -0.91 4.94
CA ARG A 217 2.20 0.55 5.00
C ARG A 217 3.50 1.11 5.56
N VAL A 218 4.05 2.12 4.91
CA VAL A 218 5.23 2.86 5.39
C VAL A 218 4.91 4.35 5.42
N HIS A 219 4.98 4.96 6.59
CA HIS A 219 4.90 6.41 6.77
C HIS A 219 6.30 7.01 6.64
N LEU A 220 6.59 7.60 5.49
CA LEU A 220 7.86 8.27 5.21
C LEU A 220 7.75 9.75 5.59
N LYS A 221 8.64 10.21 6.47
CA LYS A 221 8.80 11.62 6.82
C LYS A 221 10.16 12.10 6.35
N THR A 222 10.18 13.18 5.58
CA THR A 222 11.40 13.76 5.04
C THR A 222 11.34 15.29 5.09
N ASN A 223 12.49 15.93 4.93
CA ASN A 223 12.63 17.37 4.87
C ASN A 223 13.58 17.75 3.74
N LYS A 224 13.54 19.02 3.33
CA LYS A 224 14.35 19.58 2.24
C LYS A 224 15.87 19.53 2.49
N ASP A 225 16.29 19.40 3.75
CA ASP A 225 17.69 19.41 4.18
C ASP A 225 18.31 18.00 4.16
N VAL A 226 17.52 16.96 3.91
CA VAL A 226 17.97 15.56 3.85
C VAL A 226 17.85 15.03 2.43
N GLU A 227 18.89 14.32 1.94
CA GLU A 227 18.83 13.70 0.61
C GLU A 227 17.63 12.72 0.54
N PRO A 228 16.77 12.82 -0.48
CA PRO A 228 15.69 11.86 -0.67
C PRO A 228 16.26 10.47 -0.92
N PHE A 229 15.47 9.45 -0.58
CA PHE A 229 15.83 8.10 -0.96
C PHE A 229 15.74 7.96 -2.49
N PRO A 230 16.76 7.39 -3.15
CA PRO A 230 16.63 7.04 -4.56
C PRO A 230 15.43 6.12 -4.76
N PHE A 231 14.64 6.35 -5.79
CA PHE A 231 13.42 5.57 -6.04
C PHE A 231 13.72 4.08 -6.19
N SER A 232 14.87 3.71 -6.74
CA SER A 232 15.35 2.32 -6.82
C SER A 232 15.40 1.63 -5.44
N THR A 233 15.68 2.38 -4.37
CA THR A 233 15.68 1.87 -2.98
C THR A 233 14.29 1.83 -2.35
N LEU A 234 13.38 2.68 -2.83
CA LEU A 234 11.97 2.71 -2.42
C LEU A 234 11.12 1.70 -3.20
N LYS A 235 11.52 1.30 -4.40
CA LYS A 235 10.71 0.45 -5.28
C LYS A 235 10.49 -0.93 -4.69
N ASN A 236 11.56 -1.55 -4.19
CA ASN A 236 11.53 -2.93 -3.70
C ASN A 236 12.34 -3.07 -2.41
N PHE A 237 11.84 -3.88 -1.48
CA PHE A 237 12.62 -4.33 -0.33
C PHE A 237 12.25 -5.76 0.07
N GLN A 238 13.07 -6.35 0.94
CA GLN A 238 12.84 -7.68 1.51
C GLN A 238 12.78 -7.60 3.04
N ILE A 239 11.86 -8.37 3.61
CA ILE A 239 11.75 -8.60 5.06
C ILE A 239 12.03 -10.07 5.34
N ASP A 240 12.85 -10.30 6.37
CA ASP A 240 13.17 -11.64 6.85
C ASP A 240 12.02 -12.12 7.74
N ILE A 241 11.47 -13.31 7.46
CA ILE A 241 10.41 -13.89 8.30
C ILE A 241 11.05 -14.75 9.37
N ALA A 242 11.12 -14.22 10.59
CA ALA A 242 11.52 -15.03 11.74
C ALA A 242 10.50 -16.15 12.01
N GLY A 243 10.97 -17.38 12.20
CA GLY A 243 10.25 -18.51 12.78
C GLY A 243 10.42 -18.63 14.29
N VAL A 244 9.80 -19.65 14.88
CA VAL A 244 10.06 -20.09 16.25
C VAL A 244 10.54 -21.54 16.19
N ASN A 245 11.58 -21.86 16.95
CA ASN A 245 12.00 -23.23 17.24
C ASN A 245 11.96 -23.44 18.75
N GLY A 246 11.02 -24.25 19.22
CA GLY A 246 10.74 -24.37 20.66
C GLY A 246 10.30 -23.03 21.26
N SER A 247 11.07 -22.50 22.19
CA SER A 247 10.85 -21.19 22.82
C SER A 247 11.74 -20.07 22.28
N GLU A 248 12.53 -20.33 21.24
CA GLU A 248 13.48 -19.37 20.69
C GLU A 248 13.08 -18.91 19.29
N PRO A 249 13.08 -17.59 19.03
CA PRO A 249 12.90 -17.08 17.68
C PRO A 249 14.14 -17.39 16.85
N ILE A 250 13.94 -18.03 15.70
CA ILE A 250 14.99 -18.26 14.72
C ILE A 250 14.65 -17.43 13.49
N VAL A 251 15.61 -16.69 12.95
CA VAL A 251 15.43 -16.09 11.62
C VAL A 251 15.34 -17.25 10.64
N LYS A 252 14.14 -17.54 10.10
CA LYS A 252 14.05 -18.51 9.00
C LYS A 252 14.58 -17.80 7.76
N ASP A 253 15.29 -18.51 6.90
CA ASP A 253 15.81 -18.00 5.62
C ASP A 253 14.69 -17.70 4.59
N MET A 254 13.45 -17.51 5.04
CA MET A 254 12.34 -17.11 4.19
C MET A 254 12.33 -15.57 4.08
N LEU A 255 12.81 -15.09 2.95
CA LEU A 255 12.72 -13.68 2.55
C LEU A 255 11.39 -13.44 1.87
N CYS A 256 10.64 -12.44 2.32
CA CYS A 256 9.49 -11.93 1.59
C CYS A 256 9.83 -10.62 0.90
N GLY A 257 9.71 -10.62 -0.43
CA GLY A 257 9.84 -9.44 -1.26
C GLY A 257 8.57 -8.58 -1.23
N TYR A 258 8.77 -7.27 -1.32
CA TYR A 258 7.71 -6.27 -1.38
C TYR A 258 8.03 -5.25 -2.44
N THR A 259 7.01 -4.86 -3.21
CA THR A 259 7.10 -3.88 -4.30
C THR A 259 6.13 -2.74 -4.04
N LEU A 260 6.59 -1.50 -4.22
CA LEU A 260 5.77 -0.30 -4.10
C LEU A 260 4.65 -0.32 -5.14
N ILE A 261 3.41 -0.21 -4.68
CA ILE A 261 2.21 -0.16 -5.55
C ILE A 261 1.50 1.17 -5.49
N ALA A 262 1.66 1.95 -4.41
CA ALA A 262 1.12 3.30 -4.34
C ALA A 262 1.92 4.18 -3.37
N SER A 263 1.92 5.49 -3.63
CA SER A 263 2.42 6.52 -2.73
C SER A 263 1.40 7.65 -2.63
N VAL A 264 1.22 8.20 -1.44
CA VAL A 264 0.27 9.29 -1.18
C VAL A 264 0.98 10.42 -0.49
N SER A 265 1.01 11.61 -1.12
CA SER A 265 1.46 12.85 -0.48
C SER A 265 0.40 13.31 0.51
N LEU A 266 0.74 13.34 1.80
CA LEU A 266 -0.17 13.76 2.86
C LEU A 266 -0.41 15.26 2.86
N LYS A 267 0.57 16.04 2.37
CA LYS A 267 0.46 17.50 2.23
C LYS A 267 -0.43 17.88 1.06
N GLU A 268 -0.22 17.25 -0.09
CA GLU A 268 -0.92 17.61 -1.33
C GLU A 268 -2.25 16.86 -1.51
N GLN A 269 -2.51 15.81 -0.72
CA GLN A 269 -3.67 14.92 -0.88
C GLN A 269 -3.71 14.33 -2.30
N ARG A 270 -2.58 13.73 -2.70
CA ARG A 270 -2.40 13.16 -4.03
C ARG A 270 -1.83 11.77 -3.96
N ILE A 271 -2.35 10.89 -4.79
CA ILE A 271 -1.91 9.50 -4.93
C ILE A 271 -1.21 9.28 -6.26
N ARG A 272 -0.15 8.48 -6.23
CA ARG A 272 0.47 7.83 -7.39
C ARG A 272 0.33 6.34 -7.22
N THR A 273 -0.03 5.65 -8.30
CA THR A 273 -0.09 4.18 -8.34
C THR A 273 0.96 3.66 -9.33
N TYR A 274 1.58 2.55 -8.95
CA TYR A 274 2.66 1.94 -9.70
C TYR A 274 2.24 0.55 -10.14
N ARG A 275 2.63 0.17 -11.35
CA ARG A 275 2.61 -1.24 -11.78
C ARG A 275 3.65 -2.04 -11.02
N PRO A 276 3.55 -3.38 -11.01
CA PRO A 276 4.60 -4.25 -10.46
C PRO A 276 6.01 -3.97 -10.99
N LEU A 277 6.13 -3.40 -12.20
CA LEU A 277 7.43 -3.03 -12.79
C LEU A 277 7.88 -1.60 -12.49
N GLY A 278 7.12 -0.84 -11.70
CA GLY A 278 7.44 0.54 -11.31
C GLY A 278 6.99 1.60 -12.31
N GLU A 279 6.40 1.23 -13.45
CA GLU A 279 5.76 2.20 -14.34
C GLU A 279 4.58 2.86 -13.62
N GLU A 280 4.58 4.20 -13.60
CA GLU A 280 3.43 4.98 -13.12
C GLU A 280 2.20 4.64 -13.98
N ILE A 281 1.11 4.22 -13.35
CA ILE A 281 -0.19 4.11 -14.05
C ILE A 281 -0.77 5.53 -14.12
N VAL A 282 -0.20 6.38 -14.99
CA VAL A 282 -0.83 7.67 -15.28
C VAL A 282 -1.97 7.44 -16.26
N ARG A 283 -3.20 7.52 -15.78
CA ARG A 283 -4.35 7.94 -16.60
C ARG A 283 -5.08 9.03 -15.84
N GLY A 284 -4.86 10.26 -16.29
CA GLY A 284 -5.36 11.44 -15.62
C GLY A 284 -6.87 11.58 -15.67
N THR A 285 -7.40 12.21 -14.63
CA THR A 285 -8.34 13.32 -14.74
C THR A 285 -8.06 14.28 -13.58
N GLY A 286 -7.46 15.43 -13.91
CA GLY A 286 -7.42 16.72 -13.17
C GLY A 286 -6.69 16.92 -11.84
N TYR A 287 -5.93 15.96 -11.28
CA TYR A 287 -4.90 16.27 -10.25
C TYR A 287 -3.56 16.73 -10.86
N LEU A 288 -3.62 17.33 -12.07
CA LEU A 288 -2.49 17.79 -12.88
C LEU A 288 -1.95 19.14 -12.39
N GLY A 289 -1.30 19.16 -11.23
CA GLY A 289 -0.61 20.37 -10.75
C GLY A 289 0.80 20.08 -10.25
N ARG A 290 1.82 20.19 -11.10
CA ARG A 290 3.24 19.85 -10.84
C ARG A 290 3.51 18.36 -10.55
N ARG A 291 4.60 17.86 -11.13
CA ARG A 291 5.15 16.52 -10.87
C ARG A 291 5.69 16.51 -9.44
N TRP A 292 4.90 16.08 -8.47
CA TRP A 292 5.47 15.70 -7.17
C TRP A 292 6.14 14.34 -7.34
N SER A 293 7.27 14.11 -6.68
CA SER A 293 8.04 12.86 -6.74
C SER A 293 8.56 12.56 -5.35
N LEU A 294 8.75 11.29 -5.04
CA LEU A 294 9.40 10.85 -3.80
C LEU A 294 10.88 11.25 -3.75
N GLU A 295 11.45 11.61 -4.90
CA GLU A 295 12.83 12.10 -5.07
C GLU A 295 12.93 13.64 -5.08
N ASN A 296 11.82 14.36 -4.94
CA ASN A 296 11.87 15.81 -4.81
C ASN A 296 12.43 16.20 -3.43
N ARG A 297 13.39 17.14 -3.40
CA ARG A 297 13.91 17.74 -2.16
C ARG A 297 12.94 18.76 -1.58
N GLU A 298 11.80 18.29 -1.10
CA GLU A 298 10.77 19.10 -0.47
C GLU A 298 10.37 18.54 0.88
N ASP A 299 9.97 19.42 1.81
CA ASP A 299 9.37 19.00 3.07
C ASP A 299 8.07 18.24 2.79
N GLY A 300 8.02 16.99 3.27
CA GLY A 300 6.95 16.08 2.88
C GLY A 300 6.75 14.93 3.85
N GLU A 301 5.48 14.60 4.03
CA GLU A 301 5.07 13.33 4.61
C GLU A 301 4.32 12.52 3.55
N PHE A 302 4.70 11.26 3.42
CA PHE A 302 4.14 10.34 2.44
C PHE A 302 3.69 9.06 3.12
N MET A 303 2.58 8.50 2.65
CA MET A 303 2.20 7.13 2.97
C MET A 303 2.49 6.25 1.76
N LEU A 304 3.35 5.25 1.93
CA LEU A 304 3.75 4.31 0.89
C LEU A 304 3.07 2.96 1.15
N PHE A 305 2.62 2.32 0.08
CA PHE A 305 1.92 1.03 0.14
C PHE A 305 2.65 0.02 -0.74
N TYR A 306 3.03 -1.09 -0.12
CA TYR A 306 3.81 -2.13 -0.75
C TYR A 306 3.02 -3.42 -0.82
N ARG A 307 3.00 -4.06 -1.97
CA ARG A 307 2.42 -5.39 -2.15
C ARG A 307 3.50 -6.45 -2.00
N ARG A 308 3.20 -7.53 -1.29
CA ARG A 308 4.03 -8.73 -1.30
C ARG A 308 4.20 -9.24 -2.74
N SER A 309 5.45 -9.45 -3.12
CA SER A 309 5.85 -9.97 -4.42
C SER A 309 6.93 -11.00 -4.19
N ASP A 310 6.61 -12.27 -4.43
CA ASP A 310 7.56 -13.37 -4.22
C ASP A 310 8.74 -13.30 -5.22
N ASP A 311 8.61 -12.53 -6.31
CA ASP A 311 9.64 -12.29 -7.35
C ASP A 311 10.27 -10.88 -7.29
N ALA A 312 10.13 -10.13 -6.18
CA ALA A 312 10.69 -8.78 -6.11
C ALA A 312 12.24 -8.81 -6.14
N VAL A 313 12.81 -8.49 -7.30
CA VAL A 313 14.25 -8.26 -7.49
C VAL A 313 14.52 -6.76 -7.37
N ALA A 314 15.59 -6.39 -6.65
CA ALA A 314 16.05 -5.01 -6.62
C ALA A 314 16.43 -4.58 -8.03
N ASP A 315 15.78 -3.54 -8.54
CA ASP A 315 16.05 -2.98 -9.86
C ASP A 315 16.80 -1.65 -9.65
N SER A 316 18.10 -1.67 -9.89
CA SER A 316 18.97 -0.53 -9.60
C SER A 316 18.81 0.66 -10.55
N TYR A 317 18.06 0.51 -11.65
CA TYR A 317 18.05 1.49 -12.75
C TYR A 317 16.66 2.04 -13.11
N THR A 318 15.59 1.70 -12.38
CA THR A 318 14.26 2.25 -12.69
C THR A 318 14.08 3.67 -12.10
N PRO A 319 13.95 4.73 -12.92
CA PRO A 319 13.55 6.04 -12.42
C PRO A 319 12.08 6.04 -12.01
N GLU A 320 11.67 6.88 -11.05
CA GLU A 320 10.25 6.96 -10.62
C GLU A 320 9.31 7.33 -11.78
N THR A 321 9.75 8.24 -12.64
CA THR A 321 8.98 8.69 -13.80
C THR A 321 9.75 8.39 -15.08
N VAL A 322 9.19 7.53 -15.93
CA VAL A 322 9.63 7.42 -17.32
C VAL A 322 8.88 8.51 -18.08
N THR A 323 9.59 9.52 -18.56
CA THR A 323 8.97 10.51 -19.46
C THR A 323 8.68 9.79 -20.76
N ILE A 324 7.44 9.34 -20.95
CA ILE A 324 7.00 8.77 -22.22
C ILE A 324 7.19 9.86 -23.29
N PRO A 325 7.86 9.57 -24.42
CA PRO A 325 7.97 10.52 -25.53
C PRO A 325 6.58 11.07 -25.89
N LYS A 326 6.49 12.38 -26.19
CA LYS A 326 5.21 13.06 -26.50
C LYS A 326 4.47 12.45 -27.70
N GLU A 327 5.15 11.68 -28.52
CA GLU A 327 4.55 10.89 -29.58
C GLU A 327 3.91 9.65 -28.93
N MET A 328 2.58 9.58 -28.94
CA MET A 328 1.82 8.47 -28.34
C MET A 328 2.49 7.13 -28.69
N PRO A 329 3.07 6.40 -27.73
CA PRO A 329 3.53 5.08 -28.03
C PRO A 329 2.27 4.25 -28.29
N THR A 330 2.14 3.73 -29.49
CA THR A 330 1.17 2.66 -29.73
C THR A 330 1.41 1.56 -28.68
N LEU A 331 0.36 0.86 -28.25
CA LEU A 331 0.47 -0.27 -27.32
C LEU A 331 1.56 -1.27 -27.74
N ALA A 332 1.86 -1.35 -29.04
CA ALA A 332 2.96 -2.10 -29.60
C ALA A 332 4.35 -1.66 -29.10
N ILE A 333 4.62 -0.37 -28.97
CA ILE A 333 5.93 0.14 -28.51
C ILE A 333 6.14 -0.19 -27.03
N VAL A 334 5.12 -0.01 -26.19
CA VAL A 334 5.19 -0.37 -24.76
C VAL A 334 5.33 -1.89 -24.60
N ASN A 335 4.57 -2.68 -25.36
CA ASN A 335 4.67 -4.13 -25.31
C ASN A 335 6.03 -4.64 -25.82
N ASN A 336 6.61 -4.03 -26.85
CA ASN A 336 7.92 -4.40 -27.36
C ASN A 336 9.02 -4.08 -26.35
N ALA A 337 9.02 -2.88 -25.76
CA ALA A 337 9.99 -2.52 -24.72
C ALA A 337 9.90 -3.45 -23.49
N LEU A 338 8.67 -3.81 -23.10
CA LEU A 338 8.42 -4.77 -22.03
C LEU A 338 8.91 -6.17 -22.37
N GLN A 339 8.66 -6.62 -23.60
CA GLN A 339 9.09 -7.93 -24.09
C GLN A 339 10.62 -8.02 -24.18
N GLU A 340 11.28 -6.98 -24.68
CA GLU A 340 12.74 -6.87 -24.71
C GLU A 340 13.37 -6.93 -23.31
N ASP A 341 12.75 -6.30 -22.31
CA ASP A 341 13.23 -6.38 -20.92
C ASP A 341 13.04 -7.78 -20.33
N ILE A 342 11.88 -8.41 -20.57
CA ILE A 342 11.62 -9.81 -20.16
C ILE A 342 12.66 -10.75 -20.75
N ASP A 343 12.95 -10.62 -22.05
CA ASP A 343 13.90 -11.49 -22.74
C ASP A 343 15.34 -11.26 -22.27
N ARG A 344 15.71 -10.01 -21.98
CA ARG A 344 17.01 -9.67 -21.37
C ARG A 344 17.19 -10.32 -20.00
N ARG A 345 16.17 -10.27 -19.14
CA ARG A 345 16.20 -10.91 -17.81
C ARG A 345 16.25 -12.43 -17.91
N ARG A 346 15.56 -13.03 -18.88
CA ARG A 346 15.65 -14.48 -19.14
C ARG A 346 17.05 -14.89 -19.58
N ALA A 347 17.65 -14.12 -20.48
CA ALA A 347 19.02 -14.36 -20.92
C ALA A 347 20.02 -14.23 -19.76
N GLN A 348 19.87 -13.22 -18.91
CA GLN A 348 20.73 -13.03 -17.74
C GLN A 348 20.60 -14.19 -16.75
N ARG A 349 19.38 -14.64 -16.44
CA ARG A 349 19.16 -15.80 -15.56
C ARG A 349 19.70 -17.11 -16.15
N ALA A 350 19.66 -17.26 -17.46
CA ALA A 350 20.25 -18.41 -18.13
C ALA A 350 21.79 -18.38 -18.01
N ALA A 351 22.40 -17.21 -18.21
CA ALA A 351 23.85 -17.03 -18.04
C ALA A 351 24.30 -17.29 -16.60
N GLU A 352 23.57 -16.77 -15.60
CA GLU A 352 23.84 -17.02 -14.18
C GLU A 352 23.78 -18.51 -13.83
N ARG A 353 22.80 -19.26 -14.37
CA ARG A 353 22.71 -20.71 -14.18
C ARG A 353 23.86 -21.47 -14.82
N GLU A 354 24.27 -21.09 -16.03
CA GLU A 354 25.41 -21.72 -16.71
C GLU A 354 26.74 -21.45 -15.98
N GLU A 355 26.86 -20.30 -15.32
CA GLU A 355 28.01 -19.95 -14.49
C GLU A 355 28.02 -20.78 -13.19
N ASP A 356 26.86 -20.89 -12.52
CA ASP A 356 26.70 -21.72 -11.33
C ASP A 356 26.97 -23.21 -11.62
N GLU A 357 26.47 -23.74 -12.75
CA GLU A 357 26.70 -25.13 -13.18
C GLU A 357 28.19 -25.38 -13.50
N ARG A 358 28.87 -24.42 -14.13
CA ARG A 358 30.33 -24.51 -14.35
C ARG A 358 31.11 -24.50 -13.04
N ALA A 359 30.77 -23.60 -12.13
CA ALA A 359 31.42 -23.51 -10.82
C ALA A 359 31.23 -24.80 -9.99
N GLN A 360 30.10 -25.49 -10.14
CA GLN A 360 29.83 -26.78 -9.50
C GLN A 360 30.60 -27.95 -10.11
N MET A 361 30.96 -27.88 -11.41
CA MET A 361 31.78 -28.92 -12.07
C MET A 361 33.28 -28.76 -11.81
N GLU A 362 33.73 -27.57 -11.42
CA GLU A 362 35.14 -27.26 -11.12
C GLU A 362 35.51 -27.49 -9.64
N HIS A 363 34.54 -27.81 -8.79
CA HIS A 363 34.71 -28.18 -7.38
C HIS A 363 34.51 -29.68 -7.15
#